data_AF-A0A7R9W8G1-F1
#
_entry.id   AF-A0A7R9W8G1-F1
#
_cell.length_a   1.000
_cell.length_b   1.000
_cell.length_c   1.000
_cell.angle_alpha   90.00
_cell.angle_beta   90.00
_cell.angle_gamma   90.00
#
_symmetry.space_group_name_H-M   'P 1'
#
loop_
_entity.id
_entity.type
_entity.pdbx_description
1 polymer ?
#
loop_
_entity_poly.entity_id
_entity_poly.type
_entity_poly.pdbx_seq_one_letter_code
_entity_poly.pdbx_strand_id
1 'polypeptide(L)'
;DVPEGETLVGVKEIVTKHWEKYGRHFYCRYDYEGVDSDAANEVMDLIRNSFVDGDITSAPDDDSGIKLVDAVEFAYTDPVDGSQTSKQGLILNFEYPESAGGGTARVVFRLSGTGSAGATIRMYLEKFERDASKHGEAAPSALKELADRALGLVRMEELTGRDAPTVIT
;
A
#
# COMPACT_ATOMS: atom_id res chain seq x y z
N ASP A 1 -7.87 -13.10 -34.98
CA ASP A 1 -7.59 -14.48 -35.40
C ASP A 1 -6.17 -14.86 -35.09
N VAL A 2 -5.97 -16.08 -34.59
CA VAL A 2 -4.65 -16.66 -34.31
C VAL A 2 -4.15 -17.31 -35.60
N PRO A 3 -2.88 -17.11 -36.02
CA PRO A 3 -2.35 -17.75 -37.22
C PRO A 3 -2.55 -19.27 -37.19
N GLU A 4 -2.79 -19.87 -38.36
CA GLU A 4 -2.97 -21.31 -38.49
C GLU A 4 -1.72 -22.06 -37.98
N GLY A 5 -1.90 -22.91 -36.96
CA GLY A 5 -0.81 -23.63 -36.30
C GLY A 5 -0.29 -22.99 -35.00
N GLU A 6 -0.76 -21.80 -34.63
CA GLU A 6 -0.43 -21.17 -33.34
C GLU A 6 -1.49 -21.42 -32.26
N THR A 7 -1.03 -21.55 -31.01
CA THR A 7 -1.91 -21.68 -29.85
C THR A 7 -2.36 -20.29 -29.40
N LEU A 8 -3.67 -20.10 -29.22
CA LEU A 8 -4.21 -18.89 -28.61
C LEU A 8 -3.66 -18.74 -27.18
N VAL A 9 -2.90 -17.67 -26.93
CA VAL A 9 -2.43 -17.34 -25.58
C VAL A 9 -3.51 -16.54 -24.86
N GLY A 10 -4.03 -17.09 -23.76
CA GLY A 10 -5.05 -16.43 -22.95
C GLY A 10 -4.46 -15.34 -22.04
N VAL A 11 -5.30 -14.38 -21.63
CA VAL A 11 -4.90 -13.30 -20.70
C VAL A 11 -4.24 -13.85 -19.43
N LYS A 12 -4.81 -14.91 -18.84
CA LYS A 12 -4.24 -15.56 -17.65
C LYS A 12 -2.80 -16.02 -17.91
N GLU A 13 -2.54 -16.66 -19.05
CA GLU A 13 -1.22 -17.18 -19.39
C GLU A 13 -0.21 -16.05 -19.63
N ILE A 14 -0.63 -14.97 -20.30
CA ILE A 14 0.20 -13.77 -20.48
C ILE A 14 0.63 -13.22 -19.13
N VAL A 15 -0.34 -13.06 -18.21
CA VAL A 15 -0.10 -12.48 -16.88
C VAL A 15 0.77 -13.39 -16.02
N THR A 16 0.52 -14.70 -16.01
CA THR A 16 1.34 -15.64 -15.23
C THR A 16 2.77 -15.73 -15.76
N LYS A 17 2.97 -15.75 -17.08
CA LYS A 17 4.32 -15.70 -17.69
C LYS A 17 5.04 -14.40 -17.38
N HIS A 18 4.31 -13.27 -17.31
CA HIS A 18 4.87 -12.00 -16.89
C HIS A 18 5.34 -12.06 -15.43
N TRP A 19 4.50 -12.59 -14.53
CA TRP A 19 4.86 -12.77 -13.12
C TRP A 19 6.04 -13.71 -12.92
N GLU A 20 6.10 -14.83 -13.64
CA GLU A 20 7.25 -15.74 -13.60
C GLU A 20 8.55 -15.04 -14.00
N LYS A 21 8.49 -14.19 -15.03
CA LYS A 21 9.68 -13.47 -15.52
C LYS A 21 10.12 -12.35 -14.58
N TYR A 22 9.18 -11.50 -14.15
CA TYR A 22 9.49 -10.23 -13.47
C TYR A 22 9.23 -10.26 -11.96
N GLY A 23 8.55 -11.29 -11.45
CA GLY A 23 7.93 -11.29 -10.13
C GLY A 23 6.50 -10.71 -10.19
N ARG A 24 5.73 -10.94 -9.13
CA ARG A 24 4.37 -10.42 -8.98
C ARG A 24 4.37 -9.30 -7.94
N HIS A 25 3.77 -8.17 -8.29
CA HIS A 25 3.37 -7.16 -7.31
C HIS A 25 1.92 -7.45 -6.92
N PHE A 26 1.71 -7.94 -5.71
CA PHE A 26 0.37 -7.97 -5.13
C PHE A 26 -0.06 -6.54 -4.85
N TYR A 27 -1.29 -6.21 -5.19
CA TYR A 27 -1.84 -4.88 -5.02
C TYR A 27 -3.27 -4.96 -4.52
N CYS A 28 -3.59 -4.13 -3.52
CA CYS A 28 -4.96 -3.85 -3.09
C CYS A 28 -5.10 -2.37 -2.74
N ARG A 29 -6.32 -1.85 -2.83
CA ARG A 29 -6.67 -0.53 -2.30
C ARG A 29 -7.82 -0.62 -1.31
N TYR A 30 -7.62 -0.04 -0.13
CA TYR A 30 -8.61 0.09 0.92
C TYR A 30 -9.08 1.53 0.97
N ASP A 31 -10.38 1.76 0.79
CA ASP A 31 -10.99 3.08 0.90
C ASP A 31 -11.82 3.14 2.19
N TYR A 32 -11.44 4.05 3.09
CA TYR A 32 -12.20 4.39 4.29
C TYR A 32 -13.00 5.66 3.99
N GLU A 33 -14.26 5.50 3.60
CA GLU A 33 -15.10 6.60 3.11
C GLU A 33 -15.91 7.24 4.24
N GLY A 34 -16.14 8.56 4.18
CA GLY A 34 -16.97 9.29 5.15
C GLY A 34 -16.36 9.34 6.54
N VAL A 35 -15.04 9.34 6.64
CA VAL A 35 -14.31 9.53 7.90
C VAL A 35 -14.45 11.00 8.31
N ASP A 36 -14.53 11.27 9.61
CA ASP A 36 -14.48 12.65 10.09
C ASP A 36 -13.18 13.33 9.58
N SER A 37 -13.30 14.56 9.09
CA SER A 37 -12.18 15.23 8.44
C SER A 37 -11.03 15.51 9.42
N ASP A 38 -11.32 15.84 10.68
CA ASP A 38 -10.30 16.11 11.68
C ASP A 38 -9.60 14.80 12.07
N ALA A 39 -10.37 13.74 12.34
CA ALA A 39 -9.82 12.41 12.59
C ALA A 39 -8.95 11.89 11.42
N ALA A 40 -9.36 12.14 10.18
CA ALA A 40 -8.58 11.73 9.02
C ALA A 40 -7.28 12.53 8.88
N ASN A 41 -7.29 13.83 9.21
CA ASN A 41 -6.07 14.63 9.26
C ASN A 41 -5.15 14.16 10.39
N GLU A 42 -5.69 13.79 11.56
CA GLU A 42 -4.90 13.24 12.67
C GLU A 42 -4.12 11.98 12.27
N VAL A 43 -4.73 11.07 11.48
CA VAL A 43 -4.02 9.90 10.93
C VAL A 43 -2.85 10.32 10.04
N MET A 44 -3.09 11.27 9.12
CA MET A 44 -2.05 11.75 8.19
C MET A 44 -0.92 12.47 8.93
N ASP A 45 -1.25 13.27 9.95
CA ASP A 45 -0.29 14.00 10.76
C ASP A 45 0.50 13.09 11.68
N LEU A 46 -0.12 12.03 12.23
CA LEU A 46 0.60 10.98 12.96
C LEU A 46 1.67 10.35 12.06
N ILE A 47 1.30 9.92 10.85
CA ILE A 47 2.25 9.29 9.92
C ILE A 47 3.41 10.24 9.62
N ARG A 48 3.10 11.52 9.32
CA ARG A 48 4.10 12.52 8.97
C ARG A 48 5.04 12.81 10.13
N ASN A 49 4.50 13.13 11.31
CA ASN A 49 5.29 13.53 12.46
C ASN A 49 6.10 12.37 13.06
N SER A 50 5.56 11.14 13.05
CA SER A 50 6.23 9.99 13.65
C SER A 50 7.27 9.36 12.72
N PHE A 51 6.99 9.28 11.42
CA PHE A 51 7.79 8.46 10.51
C PHE A 51 8.49 9.26 9.40
N VAL A 52 7.82 10.25 8.79
CA VAL A 52 8.43 11.05 7.72
C VAL A 52 9.41 12.07 8.27
N ASP A 53 8.97 12.87 9.24
CA ASP A 53 9.77 13.91 9.88
C ASP A 53 10.42 13.40 11.19
N GLY A 54 10.00 12.23 11.66
CA GLY A 54 10.42 11.61 12.91
C GLY A 54 11.49 10.54 12.76
N ASP A 55 11.56 9.65 13.74
CA ASP A 55 12.49 8.52 13.77
C ASP A 55 11.74 7.22 13.51
N ILE A 56 11.90 6.65 12.31
CA ILE A 56 11.26 5.39 11.92
C ILE A 56 11.62 4.21 12.86
N THR A 57 12.74 4.28 13.58
CA THR A 57 13.15 3.22 14.52
C THR A 57 12.30 3.22 15.80
N SER A 58 11.49 4.27 16.01
CA SER A 58 10.48 4.32 17.08
C SER A 58 9.22 3.51 16.77
N ALA A 59 9.06 3.01 15.54
CA ALA A 59 7.94 2.16 15.17
C ALA A 59 7.96 0.87 16.00
N PRO A 60 6.89 0.56 16.76
CA PRO A 60 6.87 -0.60 17.63
C PRO A 60 6.93 -1.88 16.80
N ASP A 61 7.76 -2.83 17.21
CA ASP A 61 7.75 -4.18 16.64
C ASP A 61 6.40 -4.88 16.94
N ASP A 62 6.02 -5.80 16.06
CA ASP A 62 4.93 -6.74 16.30
C ASP A 62 5.35 -8.18 15.93
N ASP A 63 4.44 -9.12 16.11
CA ASP A 63 4.70 -10.53 15.89
C ASP A 63 4.86 -10.92 14.40
N SER A 64 4.55 -10.02 13.46
CA SER A 64 4.68 -10.29 12.02
C SER A 64 6.14 -10.29 11.55
N GLY A 65 7.01 -9.58 12.27
CA GLY A 65 8.39 -9.35 11.85
C GLY A 65 8.54 -8.43 10.62
N ILE A 66 7.44 -7.84 10.11
CA ILE A 66 7.46 -6.89 9.00
C ILE A 66 7.95 -5.53 9.52
N LYS A 67 9.11 -5.10 9.02
CA LYS A 67 9.79 -3.90 9.52
C LYS A 67 9.47 -2.69 8.68
N LEU A 68 9.16 -1.57 9.32
CA LEU A 68 9.19 -0.26 8.66
C LEU A 68 10.64 0.13 8.46
N VAL A 69 11.03 0.43 7.22
CA VAL A 69 12.44 0.72 6.88
C VAL A 69 12.66 2.11 6.29
N ASP A 70 11.59 2.76 5.82
CA ASP A 70 11.63 4.12 5.29
C ASP A 70 10.22 4.72 5.26
N ALA A 71 10.14 6.05 5.32
CA ALA A 71 8.90 6.79 5.23
C ALA A 71 9.12 8.14 4.55
N VAL A 72 8.29 8.46 3.57
CA VAL A 72 8.42 9.71 2.79
C VAL A 72 7.06 10.30 2.43
N GLU A 73 6.95 11.63 2.44
CA GLU A 73 5.82 12.32 1.84
C GLU A 73 6.11 12.66 0.37
N PHE A 74 5.29 12.12 -0.53
CA PHE A 74 5.49 12.27 -1.96
C PHE A 74 5.27 13.72 -2.42
N ALA A 75 6.27 14.21 -3.15
CA ALA A 75 6.24 15.47 -3.87
C ALA A 75 6.79 15.25 -5.28
N TYR A 76 6.34 16.06 -6.24
CA TYR A 76 6.72 15.96 -7.64
C TYR A 76 6.95 17.34 -8.25
N THR A 77 8.03 17.45 -9.01
CA THR A 77 8.36 18.61 -9.85
C THR A 77 8.28 18.19 -11.30
N ASP A 78 7.36 18.80 -12.05
CA ASP A 78 7.17 18.50 -13.47
C ASP A 78 8.39 18.98 -14.28
N PRO A 79 9.02 18.10 -15.10
CA PRO A 79 10.24 18.45 -15.82
C PRO A 79 9.98 19.29 -17.08
N VAL A 80 8.72 19.48 -17.49
CA VAL A 80 8.32 20.27 -18.67
C VAL A 80 8.01 21.70 -18.28
N ASP A 81 7.16 21.90 -17.27
CA ASP A 81 6.69 23.24 -16.87
C ASP A 81 7.23 23.72 -15.51
N GLY A 82 7.93 22.86 -14.77
CA GLY A 82 8.50 23.20 -13.47
C GLY A 82 7.48 23.31 -12.34
N SER A 83 6.21 22.97 -12.58
CA SER A 83 5.18 22.97 -11.56
C SER A 83 5.51 22.00 -10.43
N GLN A 84 5.22 22.41 -9.20
CA GLN A 84 5.51 21.62 -8.00
C GLN A 84 4.23 21.24 -7.30
N THR A 85 4.13 19.96 -6.96
CA THR A 85 3.06 19.42 -6.13
C THR A 85 3.67 18.74 -4.91
N SER A 86 3.11 19.03 -3.75
CA SER A 86 3.49 18.42 -2.48
C SER A 86 2.28 17.79 -1.81
N LYS A 87 2.52 17.02 -0.74
CA LYS A 87 1.46 16.34 0.04
C LYS A 87 0.60 15.40 -0.82
N GLN A 88 1.23 14.70 -1.77
CA GLN A 88 0.52 13.84 -2.73
C GLN A 88 0.37 12.39 -2.26
N GLY A 89 0.88 12.07 -1.08
CA GLY A 89 0.69 10.80 -0.39
C GLY A 89 1.83 10.53 0.58
N LEU A 90 1.53 9.85 1.68
CA LEU A 90 2.52 9.39 2.65
C LEU A 90 2.84 7.93 2.33
N ILE A 91 4.11 7.62 2.09
CA ILE A 91 4.59 6.31 1.68
C ILE A 91 5.36 5.71 2.85
N LEU A 92 4.92 4.55 3.33
CA LEU A 92 5.64 3.73 4.30
C LEU A 92 6.21 2.51 3.57
N ASN A 93 7.53 2.35 3.62
CA ASN A 93 8.24 1.23 2.99
C ASN A 93 8.59 0.18 4.04
N PHE A 94 8.36 -1.08 3.69
CA PHE A 94 8.51 -2.21 4.58
C PHE A 94 9.41 -3.30 4.00
N GLU A 95 10.07 -4.03 4.89
CA GLU A 95 10.80 -5.26 4.59
C GLU A 95 10.17 -6.44 5.32
N TYR A 96 9.99 -7.54 4.60
CA TYR A 96 9.55 -8.81 5.16
C TYR A 96 10.74 -9.59 5.73
N PRO A 97 10.53 -10.37 6.81
CA PRO A 97 11.58 -11.22 7.34
C PRO A 97 11.92 -12.35 6.34
N GLU A 98 13.17 -12.81 6.34
CA GLU A 98 13.63 -13.93 5.51
C GLU A 98 12.80 -15.21 5.74
N SER A 99 12.29 -15.42 6.96
CA SER A 99 11.38 -16.53 7.29
C SER A 99 10.06 -16.49 6.52
N ALA A 100 9.64 -15.32 6.03
CA ALA A 100 8.46 -15.12 5.20
C ALA A 100 8.79 -15.09 3.69
N GLY A 101 10.04 -15.34 3.31
CA GLY A 101 10.55 -15.26 1.94
C GLY A 101 11.19 -13.91 1.58
N GLY A 102 11.37 -13.02 2.56
CA GLY A 102 11.95 -11.70 2.36
C GLY A 102 11.11 -10.82 1.43
N GLY A 103 11.74 -9.77 0.92
CA GLY A 103 11.14 -8.87 -0.06
C GLY A 103 10.66 -7.55 0.51
N THR A 104 10.32 -6.64 -0.40
CA THR A 104 9.91 -5.28 -0.08
C THR A 104 8.42 -5.09 -0.31
N ALA A 105 7.85 -4.22 0.51
CA ALA A 105 6.47 -3.80 0.41
C ALA A 105 6.36 -2.30 0.65
N ARG A 106 5.25 -1.71 0.23
CA ARG A 106 4.92 -0.33 0.56
C ARG A 106 3.44 -0.16 0.83
N VAL A 107 3.14 0.76 1.71
CA VAL A 107 1.79 1.23 1.99
C VAL A 107 1.72 2.72 1.76
N VAL A 108 0.79 3.16 0.92
CA VAL A 108 0.61 4.57 0.61
C VAL A 108 -0.71 5.05 1.20
N PHE A 109 -0.67 6.14 1.96
CA PHE A 109 -1.85 6.82 2.49
C PHE A 109 -2.10 8.10 1.70
N ARG A 110 -3.31 8.27 1.18
CA ARG A 110 -3.75 9.51 0.53
C ARG A 110 -5.09 9.94 1.12
N LEU A 111 -5.16 11.19 1.53
CA LEU A 111 -6.39 11.83 1.95
C LEU A 111 -7.07 12.46 0.75
N SER A 112 -8.38 12.25 0.60
CA SER A 112 -9.17 12.84 -0.48
C SER A 112 -10.53 13.31 0.00
N GLY A 113 -11.06 14.36 -0.63
CA GLY A 113 -12.43 14.82 -0.43
C GLY A 113 -12.75 15.37 0.96
N THR A 114 -12.00 16.35 1.49
CA THR A 114 -12.21 16.95 2.83
C THR A 114 -13.41 17.91 2.92
N GLY A 115 -14.50 17.60 2.24
CA GLY A 115 -15.71 18.43 2.20
C GLY A 115 -16.67 18.18 3.37
N SER A 116 -17.88 18.75 3.28
CA SER A 116 -18.94 18.55 4.28
C SER A 116 -19.44 17.10 4.42
N ALA A 117 -19.06 16.22 3.49
CA ALA A 117 -19.41 14.79 3.51
C ALA A 117 -18.38 13.92 4.29
N GLY A 118 -17.40 14.55 4.97
CA GLY A 118 -16.26 13.86 5.55
C GLY A 118 -15.19 13.56 4.51
N ALA A 119 -14.08 12.98 4.94
CA ALA A 119 -12.93 12.64 4.11
C ALA A 119 -12.89 11.16 3.74
N THR A 120 -12.11 10.84 2.71
CA THR A 120 -11.76 9.47 2.34
C THR A 120 -10.27 9.25 2.49
N ILE A 121 -9.88 8.35 3.39
CA ILE A 121 -8.51 7.86 3.49
C ILE A 121 -8.39 6.67 2.53
N ARG A 122 -7.52 6.81 1.54
CA ARG A 122 -7.17 5.73 0.61
C ARG A 122 -5.83 5.15 0.99
N MET A 123 -5.83 3.85 1.28
CA MET A 123 -4.65 3.07 1.63
C MET A 123 -4.34 2.10 0.50
N TYR A 124 -3.20 2.28 -0.15
CA TYR A 124 -2.72 1.43 -1.24
C TYR A 124 -1.66 0.48 -0.69
N LEU A 125 -1.87 -0.81 -0.86
CA LEU A 125 -1.00 -1.87 -0.36
C LEU A 125 -0.30 -2.51 -1.55
N GLU A 126 1.02 -2.64 -1.46
CA GLU A 126 1.80 -3.33 -2.47
C GLU A 126 2.91 -4.17 -1.85
N LYS A 127 3.05 -5.42 -2.31
CA LYS A 127 4.13 -6.34 -1.91
C LYS A 127 4.71 -7.02 -3.13
N PHE A 128 6.03 -6.99 -3.26
CA PHE A 128 6.73 -7.74 -4.29
C PHE A 128 6.92 -9.20 -3.87
N GLU A 129 6.64 -10.13 -4.78
CA GLU A 129 6.84 -11.56 -4.60
C GLU A 129 7.62 -12.15 -5.79
N ARG A 130 8.81 -12.69 -5.50
CA ARG A 130 9.67 -13.30 -6.51
C ARG A 130 9.38 -14.79 -6.69
N ASP A 131 8.89 -15.47 -5.66
CA ASP A 131 8.62 -16.90 -5.69
C ASP A 131 7.37 -17.20 -6.52
N ALA A 132 7.60 -17.82 -7.69
CA ALA A 132 6.54 -18.19 -8.62
C ALA A 132 5.50 -19.15 -8.01
N SER A 133 5.86 -19.94 -7.00
CA SER A 133 4.92 -20.85 -6.33
C SER A 133 3.84 -20.09 -5.55
N LYS A 134 4.14 -18.85 -5.12
CA LYS A 134 3.22 -17.97 -4.39
C LYS A 134 2.39 -17.08 -5.30
N HIS A 135 2.74 -16.95 -6.58
CA HIS A 135 2.02 -16.09 -7.53
C HIS A 135 0.57 -16.52 -7.78
N GLY A 136 0.14 -17.71 -7.34
CA GLY A 136 -1.25 -18.14 -7.42
C GLY A 136 -2.18 -17.55 -6.34
N GLU A 137 -1.62 -16.91 -5.31
CA GLU A 137 -2.40 -16.41 -4.16
C GLU A 137 -3.33 -15.24 -4.55
N ALA A 138 -4.44 -15.10 -3.82
CA ALA A 138 -5.31 -13.93 -3.93
C ALA A 138 -4.63 -12.71 -3.28
N ALA A 139 -4.70 -11.54 -3.92
CA ALA A 139 -4.02 -10.34 -3.43
C ALA A 139 -4.46 -9.90 -2.01
N PRO A 140 -5.76 -9.94 -1.65
CA PRO A 140 -6.16 -9.59 -0.27
C PRO A 140 -5.57 -10.53 0.80
N SER A 141 -5.40 -11.82 0.47
CA SER A 141 -4.77 -12.79 1.38
C SER A 141 -3.28 -12.50 1.54
N ALA A 142 -2.57 -12.33 0.42
CA ALA A 142 -1.12 -12.09 0.40
C ALA A 142 -0.71 -10.76 1.07
N LEU A 143 -1.64 -9.81 1.16
CA LEU A 143 -1.42 -8.47 1.72
C LEU A 143 -2.00 -8.29 3.12
N LYS A 144 -2.67 -9.30 3.69
CA LYS A 144 -3.36 -9.14 4.97
C LYS A 144 -2.42 -8.72 6.10
N GLU A 145 -1.28 -9.40 6.24
CA GLU A 145 -0.30 -9.08 7.30
C GLU A 145 0.30 -7.68 7.13
N LEU A 146 0.54 -7.24 5.88
CA LEU A 146 0.96 -5.86 5.59
C LEU A 146 -0.11 -4.85 6.00
N ALA A 147 -1.37 -5.16 5.70
CA ALA A 147 -2.49 -4.30 6.03
C ALA A 147 -2.63 -4.16 7.55
N ASP A 148 -2.66 -5.28 8.28
CA ASP A 148 -2.73 -5.28 9.74
C ASP A 148 -1.56 -4.49 10.36
N ARG A 149 -0.33 -4.72 9.86
CA ARG A 149 0.88 -4.00 10.29
C ARG A 149 0.72 -2.48 10.12
N ALA A 150 0.35 -2.04 8.93
CA ALA A 150 0.22 -0.63 8.63
C ALA A 150 -0.94 0.03 9.38
N LEU A 151 -2.09 -0.65 9.50
CA LEU A 151 -3.24 -0.15 10.25
C LEU A 151 -2.94 0.05 11.74
N GLY A 152 -2.20 -0.89 12.34
CA GLY A 152 -1.72 -0.78 13.73
C GLY A 152 -0.76 0.39 13.92
N LEU A 153 0.23 0.55 13.03
CA LEU A 153 1.20 1.66 13.10
C LEU A 153 0.55 3.03 13.02
N VAL A 154 -0.47 3.19 12.19
CA VAL A 154 -1.15 4.48 11.98
C VAL A 154 -2.36 4.69 12.89
N ARG A 155 -2.63 3.72 13.78
CA ARG A 155 -3.75 3.75 14.74
C ARG A 155 -5.09 4.04 14.05
N MET A 156 -5.32 3.42 12.89
CA MET A 156 -6.46 3.74 12.01
C MET A 156 -7.80 3.64 12.74
N GLU A 157 -8.05 2.51 13.42
CA GLU A 157 -9.30 2.28 14.14
C GLU A 157 -9.44 3.21 15.35
N GLU A 158 -8.38 3.40 16.13
CA GLU A 158 -8.40 4.25 17.33
C GLU A 158 -8.70 5.71 17.01
N LEU A 159 -8.17 6.23 15.90
CA LEU A 159 -8.35 7.62 15.50
C LEU A 159 -9.66 7.85 14.74
N THR A 160 -10.06 6.91 13.88
CA THR A 160 -11.20 7.12 12.97
C THR A 160 -12.48 6.40 13.39
N GLY A 161 -12.40 5.45 14.32
CA GLY A 161 -13.48 4.54 14.67
C GLY A 161 -13.83 3.51 13.59
N ARG A 162 -12.97 3.34 12.56
CA ARG A 162 -13.18 2.38 11.47
C ARG A 162 -12.34 1.11 11.67
N ASP A 163 -13.01 0.00 11.92
CA ASP A 163 -12.43 -1.34 12.06
C ASP A 163 -12.18 -2.04 10.71
N ALA A 164 -12.86 -1.60 9.64
CA ALA A 164 -12.73 -2.13 8.29
C ALA A 164 -12.86 -1.04 7.21
N PRO A 165 -12.23 -1.23 6.04
CA PRO A 165 -12.43 -0.34 4.89
C PRO A 165 -13.87 -0.46 4.37
N THR A 166 -14.39 0.63 3.82
CA THR A 166 -15.68 0.67 3.15
C THR A 166 -15.63 -0.07 1.81
N VAL A 167 -14.50 0.04 1.10
CA VAL A 167 -14.28 -0.62 -0.20
C VAL A 167 -12.88 -1.24 -0.24
N ILE A 168 -12.79 -2.44 -0.82
CA ILE A 168 -11.53 -3.10 -1.18
C ILE A 168 -11.51 -3.31 -2.69
N THR A 169 -10.43 -2.88 -3.36
CA THR A 169 -10.15 -3.15 -4.79
C THR A 169 -8.92 -4.03 -4.93
#